data_AF-D2S0Q0-F1
#
_entry.id   AF-D2S0Q0-F1
#
_cell.length_a   1.000
_cell.length_b   1.000
_cell.length_c   1.000
_cell.angle_alpha   90.00
_cell.angle_beta   90.00
_cell.angle_gamma   90.00
#
_symmetry.space_group_name_H-M   'P 1'
#
loop_
_entity.id
_entity.type
_entity.pdbx_description
1 polymer ?
#
loop_
_entity_poly.entity_id
_entity_poly.type
_entity_poly.pdbx_seq_one_letter_code
_entity_poly.pdbx_strand_id
1 'polypeptide(L)'
;MSSENPQQIDAPPLTEEIAPGTATDPPVGSTDVATVTVDGTTIDVAAGATLLDAIEAVETDDYVPALCSYDRHEIGPRSECRTCMVETDEHGVVPACSFPAEDGLTVQTGAADAAEARDVNLDLVLSDHNLRCTTCGKNGRCELQDAAIEQDVEEPRYGVRDDRDDYEPIDDSSSFIQIDRNKCILCNRCVEACNDVQVEGVLRMEGSGQDTRIGFQSDAETMEESTCVSCGHCVTVCPTGSLVEKGIENATTIPLPGFTQKNSVGKTYESTGTSKGPMTPKKRTEHRLETPTTEMVDSPTDDDTLSDTWDDAQSGGDWL
;
A
#
# COMPACT_ATOMS: atom_id res chain seq x y z
N MET A 1 -31.75 -55.36 -10.37
CA MET A 1 -30.70 -54.82 -11.25
C MET A 1 -31.09 -53.39 -11.56
N SER A 2 -30.74 -52.51 -10.64
CA SER A 2 -30.99 -51.07 -10.77
C SER A 2 -30.04 -50.54 -11.81
N SER A 3 -30.58 -49.95 -12.88
CA SER A 3 -29.80 -49.20 -13.86
C SER A 3 -29.40 -47.87 -13.23
N GLU A 4 -28.18 -47.78 -12.75
CA GLU A 4 -27.56 -46.53 -12.33
C GLU A 4 -27.37 -45.63 -13.56
N ASN A 5 -27.91 -44.42 -13.48
CA ASN A 5 -27.78 -43.39 -14.50
C ASN A 5 -26.35 -42.81 -14.43
N PRO A 6 -25.52 -42.93 -15.48
CA PRO A 6 -24.15 -42.46 -15.42
C PRO A 6 -24.09 -40.93 -15.55
N GLN A 7 -23.54 -40.32 -14.50
CA GLN A 7 -22.79 -39.06 -14.55
C GLN A 7 -23.58 -37.79 -14.94
N GLN A 8 -24.21 -37.17 -13.94
CA GLN A 8 -24.21 -35.71 -13.86
C GLN A 8 -22.76 -35.26 -13.66
N ILE A 9 -22.09 -34.94 -14.76
CA ILE A 9 -20.91 -34.07 -14.72
C ILE A 9 -21.50 -32.66 -14.74
N ASP A 10 -21.30 -31.90 -13.66
CA ASP A 10 -21.75 -30.52 -13.53
C ASP A 10 -21.39 -29.74 -14.79
N ALA A 11 -22.42 -29.35 -15.55
CA ALA A 11 -22.24 -28.42 -16.64
C ALA A 11 -21.78 -27.09 -16.02
N PRO A 12 -20.79 -26.39 -16.61
CA PRO A 12 -20.43 -25.05 -16.14
C PRO A 12 -21.69 -24.17 -16.15
N PRO A 13 -21.86 -23.29 -15.14
CA PRO A 13 -23.05 -22.47 -14.98
C PRO A 13 -23.32 -21.66 -16.25
N LEU A 14 -24.60 -21.48 -16.56
CA LEU A 14 -25.01 -20.73 -17.74
C LEU A 14 -24.53 -19.28 -17.61
N THR A 15 -24.21 -18.63 -18.73
CA THR A 15 -23.63 -17.28 -18.76
C THR A 15 -24.55 -16.22 -18.14
N GLU A 16 -25.84 -16.53 -18.01
CA GLU A 16 -26.85 -15.71 -17.33
C GLU A 16 -26.81 -15.82 -15.79
N GLU A 17 -26.15 -16.85 -15.26
CA GLU A 17 -25.90 -17.07 -13.82
C GLU A 17 -24.52 -16.56 -13.39
N ILE A 18 -23.67 -16.17 -14.35
CA ILE A 18 -22.38 -15.55 -14.10
C ILE A 18 -22.63 -14.04 -13.98
N ALA A 19 -22.51 -13.50 -12.77
CA ALA A 19 -22.42 -12.06 -12.59
C ALA A 19 -21.21 -11.54 -13.39
N PRO A 20 -21.39 -10.65 -14.38
CA PRO A 20 -20.26 -10.06 -15.09
C PRO A 20 -19.39 -9.30 -14.09
N GLY A 21 -18.08 -9.57 -14.12
CA GLY A 21 -17.10 -8.81 -13.36
C GLY A 21 -16.54 -9.50 -12.11
N THR A 22 -17.39 -10.16 -11.33
CA THR A 22 -16.89 -11.01 -10.25
C THR A 22 -16.40 -12.32 -10.86
N ALA A 23 -15.11 -12.42 -11.17
CA ALA A 23 -14.47 -13.71 -11.44
C ALA A 23 -14.59 -14.61 -10.19
N THR A 24 -15.76 -15.24 -9.99
CA THR A 24 -16.01 -16.34 -9.05
C THR A 24 -15.61 -16.09 -7.58
N ASP A 25 -15.50 -14.85 -7.14
CA ASP A 25 -15.23 -14.59 -5.72
C ASP A 25 -16.54 -14.79 -4.93
N PRO A 26 -16.54 -15.64 -3.88
CA PRO A 26 -17.69 -15.81 -3.02
C PRO A 26 -18.01 -14.47 -2.34
N PRO A 27 -19.29 -14.18 -2.06
CA PRO A 27 -19.63 -13.01 -1.27
C PRO A 27 -18.89 -13.10 0.07
N VAL A 28 -18.09 -12.06 0.36
CA VAL A 28 -17.42 -11.90 1.65
C VAL A 28 -18.44 -11.30 2.63
N GLY A 29 -18.59 -11.91 3.80
CA GLY A 29 -19.44 -11.38 4.87
C GLY A 29 -20.38 -12.39 5.53
N SER A 30 -20.67 -12.16 6.80
CA SER A 30 -21.67 -12.90 7.59
C SER A 30 -23.09 -12.44 7.24
N THR A 31 -24.08 -13.32 7.21
CA THR A 31 -25.49 -12.94 6.95
C THR A 31 -26.18 -12.27 8.14
N ASP A 32 -25.53 -12.23 9.29
CA ASP A 32 -26.08 -11.74 10.55
C ASP A 32 -25.29 -10.56 11.07
N VAL A 33 -25.95 -9.70 11.86
CA VAL A 33 -25.29 -8.64 12.63
C VAL A 33 -24.32 -9.30 13.61
N ALA A 34 -23.11 -8.77 13.72
CA ALA A 34 -22.06 -9.33 14.55
C ALA A 34 -21.56 -8.30 15.57
N THR A 35 -21.29 -8.76 16.79
CA THR A 35 -20.61 -8.00 17.83
C THR A 35 -19.13 -8.36 17.81
N VAL A 36 -18.25 -7.43 17.44
CA VAL A 36 -16.79 -7.66 17.34
C VAL A 36 -16.07 -6.77 18.35
N THR A 37 -14.97 -7.26 18.93
CA THR A 37 -14.09 -6.44 19.78
C THR A 37 -12.78 -6.15 19.07
N VAL A 38 -12.55 -4.90 18.69
CA VAL A 38 -11.32 -4.44 18.02
C VAL A 38 -10.48 -3.65 19.02
N ASP A 39 -9.26 -4.14 19.32
CA ASP A 39 -8.32 -3.50 20.26
C ASP A 39 -8.96 -3.11 21.62
N GLY A 40 -9.88 -3.96 22.09
CA GLY A 40 -10.63 -3.77 23.35
C GLY A 40 -11.89 -2.91 23.24
N THR A 41 -12.18 -2.34 22.07
CA THR A 41 -13.43 -1.61 21.78
C THR A 41 -14.45 -2.54 21.13
N THR A 42 -15.57 -2.76 21.80
CA THR A 42 -16.67 -3.59 21.27
C THR A 42 -17.63 -2.75 20.44
N ILE A 43 -17.96 -3.24 19.24
CA ILE A 43 -18.89 -2.61 18.30
C ILE A 43 -19.83 -3.64 17.65
N ASP A 44 -21.00 -3.15 17.22
CA ASP A 44 -21.93 -3.90 16.38
C ASP A 44 -21.68 -3.52 14.91
N VAL A 45 -21.47 -4.51 14.05
CA VAL A 45 -21.33 -4.32 12.61
C VAL A 45 -22.49 -4.94 11.85
N ALA A 46 -22.84 -4.33 10.72
CA ALA A 46 -23.93 -4.79 9.88
C ALA A 46 -23.64 -6.18 9.28
N ALA A 47 -24.69 -6.92 8.94
CA ALA A 47 -24.56 -8.11 8.13
C ALA A 47 -23.82 -7.78 6.82
N GLY A 48 -22.88 -8.64 6.45
CA GLY A 48 -22.00 -8.47 5.29
C GLY A 48 -20.67 -7.78 5.61
N ALA A 49 -20.51 -7.21 6.81
CA ALA A 49 -19.28 -6.52 7.18
C ALA A 49 -18.07 -7.47 7.31
N THR A 50 -16.90 -6.91 7.04
CA THR A 50 -15.58 -7.53 7.20
C THR A 50 -14.90 -7.01 8.47
N LEU A 51 -13.76 -7.60 8.83
CA LEU A 51 -12.96 -7.05 9.93
C LEU A 51 -12.38 -5.68 9.60
N LEU A 52 -12.13 -5.37 8.33
CA LEU A 52 -11.69 -4.03 7.93
C LEU A 52 -12.78 -2.99 8.22
N ASP A 53 -14.05 -3.27 7.89
CA ASP A 53 -15.17 -2.39 8.22
C ASP A 53 -15.28 -2.15 9.73
N ALA A 54 -15.04 -3.20 10.53
CA ALA A 54 -15.03 -3.11 11.99
C ALA A 54 -13.88 -2.22 12.51
N ILE A 55 -12.68 -2.35 11.93
CA ILE A 55 -11.50 -1.55 12.28
C ILE A 55 -11.71 -0.08 11.92
N GLU A 56 -12.23 0.21 10.73
CA GLU A 56 -12.48 1.58 10.27
C GLU A 56 -13.61 2.30 11.05
N ALA A 57 -14.47 1.54 11.70
CA ALA A 57 -15.55 2.07 12.54
C ALA A 57 -15.10 2.47 13.96
N VAL A 58 -13.85 2.19 14.34
CA VAL A 58 -13.27 2.54 15.64
C VAL A 58 -11.95 3.30 15.49
N GLU A 59 -11.54 3.97 16.56
CA GLU A 59 -10.21 4.56 16.63
C GLU A 59 -9.23 3.46 17.09
N THR A 60 -8.23 3.16 16.26
CA THR A 60 -7.13 2.23 16.58
C THR A 60 -5.81 2.98 16.72
N ASP A 61 -4.92 2.46 17.56
CA ASP A 61 -3.55 3.01 17.69
C ASP A 61 -2.68 2.66 16.48
N ASP A 62 -2.93 1.51 15.85
CA ASP A 62 -2.20 1.02 14.69
C ASP A 62 -2.94 1.34 13.38
N TYR A 63 -2.18 1.72 12.35
CA TYR A 63 -2.69 1.88 10.99
C TYR A 63 -2.72 0.55 10.24
N VAL A 64 -3.89 0.13 9.76
CA VAL A 64 -4.09 -1.11 8.99
C VAL A 64 -4.36 -0.79 7.50
N PRO A 65 -3.32 -0.72 6.64
CA PRO A 65 -3.51 -0.35 5.24
C PRO A 65 -4.18 -1.45 4.41
N ALA A 66 -5.26 -1.13 3.70
CA ALA A 66 -5.94 -2.03 2.76
C ALA A 66 -5.75 -1.58 1.29
N LEU A 67 -4.51 -1.66 0.78
CA LEU A 67 -4.12 -1.11 -0.55
C LEU A 67 -4.86 -1.71 -1.76
N CYS A 68 -5.53 -2.85 -1.62
CA CYS A 68 -6.36 -3.44 -2.67
C CYS A 68 -7.87 -3.30 -2.42
N SER A 69 -8.31 -2.76 -1.28
CA SER A 69 -9.73 -2.43 -1.01
C SER A 69 -10.02 -0.99 -1.37
N TYR A 70 -11.15 -0.69 -2.00
CA TYR A 70 -11.55 0.68 -2.30
C TYR A 70 -13.04 0.87 -2.03
N ASP A 71 -13.34 1.37 -0.84
CA ASP A 71 -14.68 1.30 -0.24
C ASP A 71 -15.71 2.22 -0.92
N ARG A 72 -15.25 3.11 -1.81
CA ARG A 72 -16.13 4.10 -2.44
C ARG A 72 -16.95 3.59 -3.61
N HIS A 73 -16.73 2.37 -4.12
CA HIS A 73 -17.42 1.85 -5.32
C HIS A 73 -17.52 0.31 -5.39
N GLU A 74 -17.55 -0.39 -4.25
CA GLU A 74 -17.61 -1.87 -4.21
C GLU A 74 -16.45 -2.53 -5.00
N ILE A 75 -15.26 -1.91 -4.96
CA ILE A 75 -14.04 -2.43 -5.58
C ILE A 75 -13.20 -3.06 -4.47
N GLY A 76 -12.86 -4.33 -4.64
CA GLY A 76 -12.33 -5.18 -3.59
C GLY A 76 -13.42 -5.68 -2.64
N PRO A 77 -13.04 -6.52 -1.66
CA PRO A 77 -11.68 -6.94 -1.31
C PRO A 77 -11.22 -8.18 -2.10
N ARG A 78 -9.94 -8.22 -2.45
CA ARG A 78 -9.33 -9.35 -3.18
C ARG A 78 -8.13 -9.97 -2.47
N SER A 79 -7.68 -9.35 -1.37
CA SER A 79 -6.64 -9.88 -0.49
C SER A 79 -5.29 -10.20 -1.18
N GLU A 80 -4.93 -9.53 -2.29
CA GLU A 80 -3.61 -9.72 -2.91
C GLU A 80 -2.51 -8.92 -2.21
N CYS A 81 -2.78 -7.69 -1.77
CA CYS A 81 -1.72 -6.84 -1.20
C CYS A 81 -1.27 -7.32 0.19
N ARG A 82 -2.15 -8.00 0.94
CA ARG A 82 -1.88 -8.54 2.29
C ARG A 82 -1.30 -7.50 3.27
N THR A 83 -1.56 -6.21 3.07
CA THR A 83 -1.11 -5.16 3.98
C THR A 83 -2.09 -4.91 5.13
N CYS A 84 -3.28 -5.54 5.09
CA CYS A 84 -4.35 -5.40 6.07
C CYS A 84 -4.42 -6.59 7.06
N MET A 85 -3.30 -7.24 7.35
CA MET A 85 -3.28 -8.41 8.23
C MET A 85 -3.54 -8.01 9.68
N VAL A 86 -4.41 -8.76 10.36
CA VAL A 86 -4.74 -8.60 11.78
C VAL A 86 -4.77 -9.95 12.47
N GLU A 87 -4.60 -9.98 13.79
CA GLU A 87 -4.69 -11.21 14.57
C GLU A 87 -6.07 -11.34 15.21
N THR A 88 -6.61 -12.56 15.19
CA THR A 88 -7.87 -12.92 15.81
C THR A 88 -7.63 -13.99 16.89
N ASP A 89 -8.47 -14.00 17.92
CA ASP A 89 -8.41 -14.99 19.00
C ASP A 89 -8.73 -16.43 18.55
N GLU A 90 -9.51 -16.59 17.48
CA GLU A 90 -9.90 -17.92 16.97
C GLU A 90 -9.11 -18.38 15.75
N HIS A 91 -8.81 -17.50 14.80
CA HIS A 91 -8.27 -17.87 13.48
C HIS A 91 -6.80 -17.47 13.28
N GLY A 92 -6.17 -16.84 14.28
CA GLY A 92 -4.83 -16.31 14.17
C GLY A 92 -4.77 -15.14 13.19
N VAL A 93 -3.70 -15.06 12.39
CA VAL A 93 -3.44 -13.93 11.49
C VAL A 93 -4.23 -14.07 10.17
N VAL A 94 -5.13 -13.12 9.92
CA VAL A 94 -6.07 -13.13 8.78
C VAL A 94 -6.07 -11.78 8.05
N PRO A 95 -6.42 -11.73 6.73
CA PRO A 95 -6.56 -10.47 6.01
C PRO A 95 -7.88 -9.77 6.39
N ALA A 96 -7.82 -8.60 7.03
CA ALA A 96 -9.00 -7.92 7.53
C ALA A 96 -10.01 -7.58 6.42
N CYS A 97 -9.52 -7.20 5.24
CA CYS A 97 -10.37 -6.70 4.16
C CYS A 97 -11.36 -7.75 3.62
N SER A 98 -11.06 -9.05 3.68
CA SER A 98 -11.95 -10.09 3.15
C SER A 98 -12.43 -11.07 4.22
N PHE A 99 -11.96 -10.94 5.47
CA PHE A 99 -12.37 -11.83 6.54
C PHE A 99 -13.73 -11.36 7.11
N PRO A 100 -14.76 -12.23 7.17
CA PRO A 100 -16.07 -11.85 7.71
C PRO A 100 -16.00 -11.43 9.17
N ALA A 101 -16.75 -10.40 9.54
CA ALA A 101 -16.97 -10.08 10.94
C ALA A 101 -17.91 -11.12 11.58
N GLU A 102 -17.34 -12.03 12.37
CA GLU A 102 -18.06 -13.09 13.08
C GLU A 102 -18.47 -12.60 14.49
N ASP A 103 -19.66 -13.00 14.95
CA ASP A 103 -20.17 -12.59 16.27
C ASP A 103 -19.28 -13.16 17.40
N GLY A 104 -18.87 -12.28 18.30
CA GLY A 104 -18.00 -12.61 19.43
C GLY A 104 -16.50 -12.59 19.13
N LEU A 105 -16.08 -12.32 17.89
CA LEU A 105 -14.67 -12.34 17.51
C LEU A 105 -13.89 -11.18 18.16
N THR A 106 -12.66 -11.46 18.61
CA THR A 106 -11.72 -10.43 19.08
C THR A 106 -10.60 -10.24 18.07
N VAL A 107 -10.39 -8.98 17.66
CA VAL A 107 -9.35 -8.57 16.71
C VAL A 107 -8.32 -7.71 17.43
N GLN A 108 -7.05 -8.01 17.19
CA GLN A 108 -5.92 -7.22 17.65
C GLN A 108 -5.13 -6.73 16.43
N THR A 109 -5.11 -5.42 16.22
CA THR A 109 -4.41 -4.81 15.08
C THR A 109 -2.90 -4.75 15.34
N GLY A 110 -2.49 -4.33 16.56
CA GLY A 110 -1.11 -4.22 17.02
C GLY A 110 -0.43 -5.53 17.45
N ALA A 111 -1.05 -6.69 17.22
CA ALA A 111 -0.45 -7.97 17.57
C ALA A 111 0.86 -8.20 16.81
N ALA A 112 1.85 -8.79 17.48
CA ALA A 112 3.22 -8.88 16.93
C ALA A 112 3.30 -9.65 15.61
N ASP A 113 2.56 -10.76 15.48
CA ASP A 113 2.56 -11.57 14.25
C ASP A 113 1.81 -10.85 13.12
N ALA A 114 0.76 -10.09 13.43
CA ALA A 114 0.05 -9.26 12.47
C ALA A 114 0.89 -8.07 11.98
N ALA A 115 1.58 -7.37 12.88
CA ALA A 115 2.49 -6.29 12.54
C ALA A 115 3.64 -6.77 11.64
N GLU A 116 4.32 -7.87 12.01
CA GLU A 116 5.38 -8.43 11.17
C GLU A 116 4.85 -8.88 9.80
N ALA A 117 3.64 -9.45 9.74
CA ALA A 117 3.03 -9.81 8.47
C ALA A 117 2.78 -8.57 7.58
N ARG A 118 2.29 -7.46 8.16
CA ARG A 118 2.11 -6.20 7.42
C ARG A 118 3.45 -5.66 6.91
N ASP A 119 4.47 -5.62 7.76
CA ASP A 119 5.82 -5.17 7.39
C ASP A 119 6.41 -5.99 6.24
N VAL A 120 6.33 -7.32 6.33
CA VAL A 120 6.87 -8.23 5.29
C VAL A 120 6.16 -8.05 3.96
N ASN A 121 4.83 -7.98 3.98
CA ASN A 121 4.07 -7.80 2.75
C ASN A 121 4.34 -6.44 2.12
N LEU A 122 4.42 -5.38 2.93
CA LEU A 122 4.74 -4.04 2.45
C LEU A 122 6.15 -3.97 1.85
N ASP A 123 7.14 -4.60 2.50
CA ASP A 123 8.50 -4.69 1.96
C ASP A 123 8.53 -5.39 0.61
N LEU A 124 7.83 -6.53 0.46
CA LEU A 124 7.76 -7.25 -0.80
C LEU A 124 7.13 -6.40 -1.91
N VAL A 125 6.05 -5.69 -1.59
CA VAL A 125 5.40 -4.75 -2.53
C VAL A 125 6.37 -3.64 -2.94
N LEU A 126 7.09 -3.04 -1.99
CA LEU A 126 8.05 -1.96 -2.26
C LEU A 126 9.28 -2.44 -3.05
N SER A 127 9.70 -3.69 -2.83
CA SER A 127 10.87 -4.28 -3.49
C SER A 127 10.68 -4.43 -5.00
N ASP A 128 9.43 -4.68 -5.42
CA ASP A 128 9.07 -4.78 -6.84
C ASP A 128 8.64 -3.43 -7.46
N HIS A 129 8.49 -2.39 -6.64
CA HIS A 129 8.00 -1.07 -7.04
C HIS A 129 9.14 -0.12 -7.43
N ASN A 130 8.93 0.67 -8.49
CA ASN A 130 9.83 1.78 -8.83
C ASN A 130 9.65 2.96 -7.84
N LEU A 131 10.49 3.03 -6.81
CA LEU A 131 10.47 4.00 -5.71
C LEU A 131 10.88 5.45 -6.08
N ARG A 132 10.58 5.90 -7.30
CA ARG A 132 10.83 7.29 -7.73
C ARG A 132 9.72 8.24 -7.33
N CYS A 133 9.50 8.34 -6.03
CA CYS A 133 8.44 9.15 -5.46
C CYS A 133 8.59 10.65 -5.81
N THR A 134 9.82 11.18 -5.85
CA THR A 134 10.08 12.62 -6.11
C THR A 134 9.69 13.10 -7.51
N THR A 135 9.55 12.19 -8.48
CA THR A 135 9.03 12.50 -9.83
C THR A 135 7.68 11.88 -10.11
N CYS A 136 7.13 11.12 -9.17
CA CYS A 136 5.85 10.44 -9.35
C CYS A 136 4.69 11.45 -9.27
N GLY A 137 3.80 11.50 -10.28
CA GLY A 137 2.61 12.36 -10.33
C GLY A 137 1.54 12.06 -9.26
N LYS A 138 1.75 10.98 -8.50
CA LYS A 138 0.95 10.55 -7.34
C LYS A 138 1.57 10.97 -6.00
N ASN A 139 2.79 11.52 -6.00
CA ASN A 139 3.49 11.92 -4.77
C ASN A 139 2.62 12.85 -3.90
N GLY A 140 2.55 12.57 -2.61
CA GLY A 140 1.70 13.30 -1.65
C GLY A 140 0.21 12.95 -1.69
N ARG A 141 -0.18 11.95 -2.50
CA ARG A 141 -1.54 11.38 -2.55
C ARG A 141 -1.53 9.89 -2.93
N CYS A 142 -0.44 9.20 -2.58
CA CYS A 142 -0.19 7.81 -2.96
C CYS A 142 -0.40 6.93 -1.74
N GLU A 143 -1.40 6.05 -1.77
CA GLU A 143 -1.74 5.21 -0.61
C GLU A 143 -0.59 4.28 -0.22
N LEU A 144 0.21 3.81 -1.18
CA LEU A 144 1.42 3.03 -0.89
C LEU A 144 2.50 3.85 -0.16
N GLN A 145 2.60 5.15 -0.48
CA GLN A 145 3.54 6.04 0.19
C GLN A 145 3.08 6.30 1.62
N ASP A 146 1.79 6.54 1.82
CA ASP A 146 1.20 6.74 3.13
C ASP A 146 1.40 5.48 4.00
N ALA A 147 1.13 4.29 3.47
CA ALA A 147 1.39 3.03 4.16
C ALA A 147 2.87 2.82 4.53
N ALA A 148 3.81 3.20 3.66
CA ALA A 148 5.25 3.14 3.95
C ALA A 148 5.67 4.11 5.05
N ILE A 149 5.08 5.31 5.11
CA ILE A 149 5.37 6.31 6.14
C ILE A 149 4.81 5.85 7.49
N GLU A 150 3.56 5.39 7.53
CA GLU A 150 2.90 4.95 8.76
C GLU A 150 3.56 3.71 9.39
N GLN A 151 4.24 2.88 8.58
CA GLN A 151 5.02 1.73 9.05
C GLN A 151 6.52 2.04 9.23
N ASP A 152 6.90 3.33 9.20
CA ASP A 152 8.29 3.80 9.39
C ASP A 152 9.31 3.09 8.47
N VAL A 153 8.94 2.80 7.21
CA VAL A 153 9.83 2.13 6.26
C VAL A 153 10.89 3.10 5.73
N GLU A 154 12.15 2.90 6.14
CA GLU A 154 13.29 3.67 5.62
C GLU A 154 13.79 3.14 4.27
N GLU A 155 13.98 1.81 4.17
CA GLU A 155 14.39 1.11 2.96
C GLU A 155 13.81 -0.32 2.93
N PRO A 156 13.41 -0.85 1.75
CA PRO A 156 12.86 -2.21 1.68
C PRO A 156 13.89 -3.27 2.07
N ARG A 157 13.53 -4.20 2.95
CA ARG A 157 14.43 -5.26 3.45
C ARG A 157 15.01 -6.15 2.35
N TYR A 158 14.26 -6.37 1.27
CA TYR A 158 14.66 -7.24 0.17
C TYR A 158 15.36 -6.49 -0.98
N GLY A 159 15.63 -5.20 -0.79
CA GLY A 159 16.18 -4.31 -1.82
C GLY A 159 15.12 -3.93 -2.86
N VAL A 160 15.51 -3.10 -3.81
CA VAL A 160 14.71 -2.77 -4.99
C VAL A 160 15.33 -3.42 -6.22
N ARG A 161 14.58 -3.53 -7.31
CA ARG A 161 15.12 -3.91 -8.62
C ARG A 161 16.33 -3.00 -8.98
N ASP A 162 17.53 -3.58 -8.87
CA ASP A 162 18.83 -2.90 -9.05
C ASP A 162 19.10 -2.58 -10.53
N ASP A 163 18.69 -3.47 -11.44
CA ASP A 163 18.96 -3.39 -12.87
C ASP A 163 17.77 -2.80 -13.66
N ARG A 164 17.98 -1.59 -14.14
CA ARG A 164 16.95 -0.74 -14.76
C ARG A 164 16.61 -1.11 -16.21
N ASP A 165 17.36 -2.06 -16.77
CA ASP A 165 17.08 -2.65 -18.09
C ASP A 165 15.87 -3.59 -18.05
N ASP A 166 15.42 -4.00 -16.85
CA ASP A 166 14.24 -4.83 -16.63
C ASP A 166 12.93 -4.03 -16.60
N TYR A 167 12.99 -2.69 -16.63
CA TYR A 167 11.79 -1.86 -16.60
C TYR A 167 11.04 -1.89 -17.94
N GLU A 168 9.73 -2.12 -17.83
CA GLU A 168 8.84 -2.04 -18.96
C GLU A 168 8.75 -0.60 -19.48
N PRO A 169 8.70 -0.40 -20.81
CA PRO A 169 8.40 0.91 -21.39
C PRO A 169 7.08 1.48 -20.85
N ILE A 170 7.07 2.77 -20.58
CA ILE A 170 5.83 3.48 -20.20
C ILE A 170 4.90 3.49 -21.42
N ASP A 171 3.67 3.01 -21.24
CA ASP A 171 2.62 3.15 -22.26
C ASP A 171 2.04 4.56 -22.18
N ASP A 172 2.42 5.36 -23.17
CA ASP A 172 2.03 6.75 -23.35
C ASP A 172 1.23 6.93 -24.65
N SER A 173 0.62 5.86 -25.16
CA SER A 173 -0.10 5.85 -26.44
C SER A 173 -1.42 6.62 -26.38
N SER A 174 -2.23 6.39 -25.34
CA SER A 174 -3.53 7.05 -25.17
C SER A 174 -3.37 8.56 -25.00
N SER A 175 -4.35 9.33 -25.49
CA SER A 175 -4.38 10.79 -25.32
C SER A 175 -4.75 11.26 -23.91
N PHE A 176 -5.29 10.36 -23.06
CA PHE A 176 -5.81 10.70 -21.74
C PHE A 176 -5.11 9.99 -20.58
N ILE A 177 -4.65 8.76 -20.78
CA ILE A 177 -4.13 7.91 -19.70
C ILE A 177 -2.70 7.50 -20.04
N GLN A 178 -1.78 7.67 -19.08
CA GLN A 178 -0.44 7.11 -19.13
C GLN A 178 -0.36 5.93 -18.14
N ILE A 179 0.25 4.82 -18.57
CA ILE A 179 0.44 3.62 -17.75
C ILE A 179 1.93 3.36 -17.55
N ASP A 180 2.38 3.36 -16.29
CA ASP A 180 3.69 2.91 -15.85
C ASP A 180 3.53 1.64 -15.00
N ARG A 181 3.74 0.47 -15.62
CA ARG A 181 3.57 -0.83 -14.95
C ARG A 181 4.63 -1.09 -13.89
N ASN A 182 5.77 -0.41 -13.95
CA ASN A 182 6.84 -0.50 -12.94
C ASN A 182 6.44 0.10 -11.59
N LYS A 183 5.31 0.83 -11.53
CA LYS A 183 4.71 1.35 -10.29
C LYS A 183 3.46 0.58 -9.88
N CYS A 184 3.10 -0.49 -10.59
CA CYS A 184 1.95 -1.30 -10.26
C CYS A 184 2.27 -2.17 -9.04
N ILE A 185 1.29 -2.39 -8.17
CA ILE A 185 1.38 -3.35 -7.05
C ILE A 185 0.45 -4.54 -7.25
N LEU A 186 -0.06 -4.71 -8.48
CA LEU A 186 -0.95 -5.80 -8.88
C LEU A 186 -2.22 -5.95 -8.00
N CYS A 187 -2.68 -4.87 -7.38
CA CYS A 187 -3.85 -4.83 -6.49
C CYS A 187 -5.21 -5.05 -7.15
N ASN A 188 -5.25 -5.24 -8.48
CA ASN A 188 -6.44 -5.49 -9.29
C ASN A 188 -7.55 -4.40 -9.30
N ARG A 189 -7.50 -3.36 -8.43
CA ARG A 189 -8.54 -2.29 -8.35
C ARG A 189 -8.90 -1.68 -9.71
N CYS A 190 -7.91 -1.42 -10.56
CA CYS A 190 -8.13 -0.82 -11.87
C CYS A 190 -8.88 -1.74 -12.86
N VAL A 191 -8.67 -3.05 -12.76
CA VAL A 191 -9.33 -4.07 -13.59
C VAL A 191 -10.80 -4.16 -13.21
N GLU A 192 -11.08 -4.26 -11.90
CA GLU A 192 -12.44 -4.31 -11.35
C GLU A 192 -13.22 -3.02 -11.63
N ALA A 193 -12.60 -1.85 -11.42
CA ALA A 193 -13.16 -0.57 -11.85
C ALA A 193 -13.55 -0.56 -13.34
N CYS A 194 -12.69 -1.10 -14.20
CA CYS A 194 -12.92 -1.09 -15.65
C CYS A 194 -13.99 -2.08 -16.09
N ASN A 195 -14.03 -3.25 -15.46
CA ASN A 195 -14.81 -4.39 -15.96
C ASN A 195 -16.14 -4.56 -15.23
N ASP A 196 -16.21 -4.15 -13.98
CA ASP A 196 -17.31 -4.49 -13.08
C ASP A 196 -18.14 -3.24 -12.82
N VAL A 197 -17.46 -2.12 -12.55
CA VAL A 197 -18.13 -0.83 -12.31
C VAL A 197 -18.48 -0.13 -13.62
N GLN A 198 -17.50 0.04 -14.52
CA GLN A 198 -17.73 0.72 -15.81
C GLN A 198 -18.26 -0.22 -16.89
N VAL A 199 -18.12 -1.54 -16.71
CA VAL A 199 -18.57 -2.58 -17.66
C VAL A 199 -17.97 -2.38 -19.06
N GLU A 200 -16.76 -1.83 -19.14
CA GLU A 200 -16.07 -1.60 -20.41
C GLU A 200 -15.26 -2.85 -20.82
N GLY A 201 -14.73 -3.60 -19.86
CA GLY A 201 -14.05 -4.86 -20.16
C GLY A 201 -12.73 -4.68 -20.90
N VAL A 202 -11.90 -3.69 -20.55
CA VAL A 202 -10.64 -3.40 -21.28
C VAL A 202 -9.42 -3.95 -20.57
N LEU A 203 -9.35 -3.77 -19.26
CA LEU A 203 -8.18 -4.11 -18.47
C LEU A 203 -8.26 -5.57 -18.02
N ARG A 204 -7.11 -6.23 -17.91
CA ARG A 204 -7.00 -7.56 -17.31
C ARG A 204 -5.65 -7.75 -16.63
N MET A 205 -5.56 -8.78 -15.81
CA MET A 205 -4.27 -9.36 -15.42
C MET A 205 -3.77 -10.25 -16.56
N GLU A 206 -2.52 -10.06 -16.95
CA GLU A 206 -1.84 -10.82 -18.00
C GLU A 206 -0.54 -11.42 -17.45
N GLY A 207 -0.15 -12.59 -17.95
CA GLY A 207 1.08 -13.27 -17.53
C GLY A 207 0.91 -14.12 -16.29
N SER A 208 2.02 -14.64 -15.77
CA SER A 208 2.07 -15.48 -14.58
C SER A 208 3.40 -15.32 -13.85
N GLY A 209 3.38 -15.46 -12.52
CA GLY A 209 4.58 -15.33 -11.72
C GLY A 209 5.17 -13.92 -11.83
N GLN A 210 6.44 -13.82 -12.22
CA GLN A 210 7.16 -12.54 -12.34
C GLN A 210 6.76 -11.74 -13.58
N ASP A 211 6.13 -12.38 -14.56
CA ASP A 211 5.66 -11.73 -15.79
C ASP A 211 4.23 -11.19 -15.64
N THR A 212 3.65 -11.28 -14.44
CA THR A 212 2.28 -10.81 -14.18
C THR A 212 2.25 -9.29 -14.22
N ARG A 213 1.42 -8.75 -15.10
CA ARG A 213 1.24 -7.31 -15.28
C ARG A 213 -0.20 -6.97 -15.63
N ILE A 214 -0.55 -5.69 -15.53
CA ILE A 214 -1.76 -5.19 -16.17
C ILE A 214 -1.59 -5.37 -17.69
N GLY A 215 -2.65 -5.77 -18.38
CA GLY A 215 -2.70 -5.91 -19.83
C GLY A 215 -4.06 -5.44 -20.34
N PHE A 216 -4.26 -5.59 -21.64
CA PHE A 216 -5.50 -5.23 -22.31
C PHE A 216 -6.19 -6.49 -22.86
N GLN A 217 -7.51 -6.45 -22.96
CA GLN A 217 -8.27 -7.46 -23.71
C GLN A 217 -7.95 -7.36 -25.21
N SER A 218 -8.36 -8.39 -25.96
CA SER A 218 -8.25 -8.42 -27.44
C SER A 218 -6.82 -8.36 -28.00
N ASP A 219 -5.83 -8.87 -27.27
CA ASP A 219 -4.41 -8.92 -27.66
C ASP A 219 -3.79 -7.55 -28.00
N ALA A 220 -4.42 -6.44 -27.57
CA ALA A 220 -3.86 -5.11 -27.73
C ALA A 220 -2.58 -4.96 -26.89
N GLU A 221 -1.52 -4.39 -27.47
CA GLU A 221 -0.24 -4.17 -26.79
C GLU A 221 -0.25 -2.84 -26.02
N THR A 222 -1.01 -1.85 -26.51
CA THR A 222 -1.09 -0.50 -25.96
C THR A 222 -2.52 -0.06 -25.65
N MET A 223 -2.69 0.95 -24.78
CA MET A 223 -4.00 1.48 -24.43
C MET A 223 -4.71 2.12 -25.64
N GLU A 224 -3.98 2.76 -26.56
CA GLU A 224 -4.56 3.32 -27.80
C GLU A 224 -5.18 2.24 -28.70
N GLU A 225 -4.56 1.06 -28.77
CA GLU A 225 -5.04 -0.06 -29.58
C GLU A 225 -6.21 -0.82 -28.92
N SER A 226 -6.41 -0.61 -27.62
CA SER A 226 -7.50 -1.20 -26.86
C SER A 226 -8.86 -0.53 -27.16
N THR A 227 -9.94 -1.08 -26.63
CA THR A 227 -11.29 -0.50 -26.73
C THR A 227 -11.57 0.62 -25.72
N CYS A 228 -10.54 1.12 -25.00
CA CYS A 228 -10.74 2.11 -23.95
C CYS A 228 -11.40 3.41 -24.41
N VAL A 229 -12.51 3.76 -23.77
CA VAL A 229 -13.22 5.04 -23.97
C VAL A 229 -12.66 6.21 -23.13
N SER A 230 -11.58 5.98 -22.38
CA SER A 230 -10.91 6.99 -21.55
C SER A 230 -11.81 7.63 -20.46
N CYS A 231 -12.64 6.83 -19.77
CA CYS A 231 -13.49 7.31 -18.68
C CYS A 231 -12.72 7.73 -17.41
N GLY A 232 -11.45 7.33 -17.26
CA GLY A 232 -10.57 7.74 -16.16
C GLY A 232 -10.82 7.05 -14.81
N HIS A 233 -11.77 6.11 -14.73
CA HIS A 233 -12.09 5.46 -13.44
C HIS A 233 -10.91 4.62 -12.91
N CYS A 234 -10.20 3.90 -13.78
CA CYS A 234 -9.00 3.14 -13.44
C CYS A 234 -7.87 4.02 -12.86
N VAL A 235 -7.74 5.27 -13.31
CA VAL A 235 -6.77 6.25 -12.79
C VAL A 235 -7.18 6.72 -11.39
N THR A 236 -8.48 6.90 -11.18
CA THR A 236 -9.05 7.38 -9.90
C THR A 236 -8.84 6.37 -8.78
N VAL A 237 -9.04 5.08 -9.07
CA VAL A 237 -8.99 4.00 -8.04
C VAL A 237 -7.60 3.41 -7.83
N CYS A 238 -6.65 3.70 -8.72
CA CYS A 238 -5.28 3.19 -8.58
C CYS A 238 -4.67 3.72 -7.27
N PRO A 239 -4.11 2.89 -6.38
CA PRO A 239 -3.52 3.37 -5.12
C PRO A 239 -2.15 4.03 -5.33
N THR A 240 -1.50 3.76 -6.47
CA THR A 240 -0.15 4.21 -6.79
C THR A 240 -0.11 5.13 -8.01
N GLY A 241 1.09 5.50 -8.46
CA GLY A 241 1.33 6.24 -9.69
C GLY A 241 1.38 5.39 -10.97
N SER A 242 0.83 4.17 -10.94
CA SER A 242 0.86 3.28 -12.11
C SER A 242 -0.06 3.73 -13.24
N LEU A 243 -1.26 4.22 -12.91
CA LEU A 243 -2.16 4.85 -13.88
C LEU A 243 -2.37 6.31 -13.50
N VAL A 244 -2.11 7.22 -14.43
CA VAL A 244 -2.23 8.68 -14.23
C VAL A 244 -2.84 9.36 -15.44
N GLU A 245 -3.53 10.48 -15.19
CA GLU A 245 -4.04 11.35 -16.26
C GLU A 245 -2.88 12.05 -16.97
N LYS A 246 -2.93 12.08 -18.30
CA LYS A 246 -1.98 12.83 -19.11
C LYS A 246 -2.07 14.33 -18.81
N GLY A 247 -0.90 14.97 -18.72
CA GLY A 247 -0.74 16.35 -18.31
C GLY A 247 -0.53 16.52 -16.79
N ILE A 248 -0.79 15.48 -15.98
CA ILE A 248 -0.63 15.51 -14.51
C ILE A 248 0.46 14.52 -14.05
N GLU A 249 1.02 13.69 -14.92
CA GLU A 249 2.02 12.68 -14.58
C GLU A 249 3.29 13.26 -13.94
N ASN A 250 3.58 14.55 -14.15
CA ASN A 250 4.69 15.27 -13.53
C ASN A 250 4.24 16.43 -12.62
N ALA A 251 2.95 16.54 -12.26
CA ALA A 251 2.41 17.69 -11.55
C ALA A 251 3.08 17.95 -10.18
N THR A 252 3.57 16.89 -9.55
CA THR A 252 4.25 16.90 -8.25
C THR A 252 5.77 16.72 -8.39
N THR A 253 6.29 16.70 -9.62
CA THR A 253 7.73 16.63 -9.88
C THR A 253 8.36 17.96 -9.52
N ILE A 254 9.46 17.93 -8.75
CA ILE A 254 10.29 19.11 -8.53
C ILE A 254 10.73 19.62 -9.92
N PRO A 255 10.46 20.89 -10.27
CA PRO A 255 10.70 21.42 -11.62
C PRO A 255 12.20 21.70 -11.84
N LEU A 256 13.00 20.64 -11.82
CA LEU A 256 14.37 20.68 -12.31
C LEU A 256 14.30 20.53 -13.84
N PRO A 257 14.85 21.48 -14.62
CA PRO A 257 14.84 21.40 -16.08
C PRO A 257 15.43 20.08 -16.57
N GLY A 258 14.63 19.29 -17.30
CA GLY A 258 15.06 17.98 -17.78
C GLY A 258 14.95 16.84 -16.75
N PHE A 259 14.17 17.00 -15.68
CA PHE A 259 13.81 15.95 -14.73
C PHE A 259 12.29 15.71 -14.78
N THR A 260 11.89 14.51 -15.18
CA THR A 260 10.53 14.02 -15.50
C THR A 260 10.51 12.54 -15.13
N GLN A 261 9.35 11.89 -15.07
CA GLN A 261 9.33 10.42 -14.90
C GLN A 261 10.15 9.66 -15.95
N LYS A 262 10.15 10.13 -17.20
CA LYS A 262 10.84 9.48 -18.34
C LYS A 262 12.37 9.59 -18.28
N ASN A 263 12.92 10.61 -17.63
CA ASN A 263 14.37 10.87 -17.55
C ASN A 263 14.91 11.01 -16.11
N SER A 264 14.05 10.85 -15.10
CA SER A 264 14.46 10.56 -13.71
C SER A 264 15.10 9.17 -13.59
N VAL A 265 15.18 8.46 -14.72
CA VAL A 265 16.11 7.42 -15.15
C VAL A 265 17.57 7.83 -14.88
N GLY A 266 17.94 7.92 -13.60
CA GLY A 266 19.32 8.11 -13.16
C GLY A 266 20.21 6.93 -13.56
N LYS A 267 21.48 7.23 -13.86
CA LYS A 267 22.53 6.23 -14.07
C LYS A 267 22.70 5.38 -12.80
N THR A 268 22.63 4.07 -12.96
CA THR A 268 23.01 3.09 -11.94
C THR A 268 24.52 3.19 -11.70
N TYR A 269 24.93 3.13 -10.43
CA TYR A 269 26.31 2.80 -10.09
C TYR A 269 26.39 1.28 -10.06
N GLU A 270 27.28 0.70 -10.88
CA GLU A 270 27.53 -0.73 -10.87
C GLU A 270 27.91 -1.18 -9.45
N SER A 271 27.11 -2.07 -8.87
CA SER A 271 27.48 -2.76 -7.64
C SER A 271 28.72 -3.61 -7.96
N THR A 272 29.88 -3.22 -7.43
CA THR A 272 31.09 -4.02 -7.50
C THR A 272 30.94 -5.26 -6.62
N GLY A 273 30.25 -6.28 -7.14
CA GLY A 273 30.54 -7.71 -6.98
C GLY A 273 30.86 -8.25 -5.59
N THR A 274 30.36 -7.68 -4.49
CA THR A 274 30.50 -8.27 -3.16
C THR A 274 29.13 -8.57 -2.59
N SER A 275 28.70 -9.83 -2.73
CA SER A 275 27.53 -10.34 -2.03
C SER A 275 27.76 -10.21 -0.52
N LYS A 276 27.03 -9.32 0.14
CA LYS A 276 26.88 -9.41 1.58
C LYS A 276 25.96 -10.61 1.83
N GLY A 277 26.44 -11.57 2.62
CA GLY A 277 25.66 -12.73 3.03
C GLY A 277 24.38 -12.33 3.79
N PRO A 278 23.49 -13.29 4.10
CA PRO A 278 22.16 -13.00 4.62
C PRO A 278 22.26 -12.18 5.91
N MET A 279 21.74 -10.95 5.87
CA MET A 279 21.62 -10.10 7.06
C MET A 279 20.43 -10.59 7.89
N THR A 280 20.74 -11.12 9.07
CA THR A 280 19.75 -11.38 10.12
C THR A 280 19.03 -10.08 10.50
N PRO A 281 17.70 -10.11 10.73
CA PRO A 281 16.94 -8.92 11.11
C PRO A 281 17.51 -8.29 12.38
N LYS A 282 17.79 -6.97 12.36
CA LYS A 282 17.99 -6.21 13.59
C LYS A 282 16.63 -5.97 14.22
N LYS A 283 16.31 -6.76 15.24
CA LYS A 283 15.16 -6.57 16.13
C LYS A 283 15.10 -5.11 16.60
N ARG A 284 13.92 -4.48 16.56
CA ARG A 284 13.59 -3.22 17.25
C ARG A 284 14.11 -3.32 18.69
N THR A 285 15.13 -2.54 19.05
CA THR A 285 15.43 -2.29 20.46
C THR A 285 14.35 -1.35 20.98
N GLU A 286 13.52 -1.88 21.89
CA GLU A 286 12.52 -1.14 22.63
C GLU A 286 13.15 0.14 23.22
N HIS A 287 12.57 1.30 22.90
CA HIS A 287 12.89 2.56 23.55
C HIS A 287 12.47 2.48 25.02
N ARG A 288 13.35 1.99 25.87
CA ARG A 288 13.21 2.11 27.32
C ARG A 288 13.42 3.58 27.67
N LEU A 289 12.34 4.25 28.07
CA LEU A 289 12.37 5.58 28.70
C LEU A 289 13.31 5.53 29.91
N GLU A 290 14.51 6.07 29.78
CA GLU A 290 15.42 6.27 30.90
C GLU A 290 15.08 7.60 31.59
N THR A 291 14.61 7.52 32.83
CA THR A 291 14.46 8.65 33.75
C THR A 291 15.84 9.23 34.10
N PRO A 292 16.04 10.56 34.10
CA PRO A 292 17.36 11.13 34.31
C PRO A 292 17.76 11.02 35.79
N THR A 293 18.81 10.25 36.07
CA THR A 293 19.49 10.26 37.37
C THR A 293 20.32 11.54 37.51
N THR A 294 20.04 12.30 38.56
CA THR A 294 20.83 13.46 39.00
C THR A 294 22.17 12.97 39.53
N GLU A 295 23.28 13.29 38.85
CA GLU A 295 24.62 13.15 39.43
C GLU A 295 25.21 14.52 39.75
N MET A 296 25.54 14.67 41.03
CA MET A 296 26.24 15.81 41.62
C MET A 296 27.68 15.84 41.10
N VAL A 297 28.13 16.98 40.60
CA VAL A 297 29.54 17.20 40.24
C VAL A 297 30.14 18.16 41.27
N ASP A 298 31.07 17.62 42.05
CA ASP A 298 31.94 18.33 42.99
C ASP A 298 32.80 19.38 42.26
N SER A 299 32.82 20.58 42.82
CA SER A 299 33.63 21.72 42.40
C SER A 299 35.08 21.60 42.87
N PRO A 300 36.10 21.92 42.04
CA PRO A 300 37.43 22.23 42.54
C PRO A 300 37.57 23.72 42.87
N THR A 301 38.33 23.96 43.93
CA THR A 301 38.70 25.26 44.51
C THR A 301 39.80 25.98 43.71
N ASP A 302 40.06 27.21 44.17
CA ASP A 302 41.22 28.10 43.93
C ASP A 302 40.85 29.27 43.00
N ASP A 303 40.41 30.40 43.57
CA ASP A 303 41.22 31.48 44.16
C ASP A 303 42.01 32.23 43.08
N ASP A 304 41.42 33.33 42.59
CA ASP A 304 42.20 34.52 42.30
C ASP A 304 41.29 35.76 42.35
N THR A 305 41.64 36.63 43.30
CA THR A 305 41.12 37.96 43.53
C THR A 305 41.28 38.90 42.33
N LEU A 306 40.40 39.91 42.24
CA LEU A 306 40.60 41.32 41.77
C LEU A 306 39.26 41.82 41.17
N SER A 307 38.38 42.45 41.95
CA SER A 307 38.28 43.90 42.14
C SER A 307 37.86 44.71 40.89
N ASP A 308 36.73 45.40 41.07
CA ASP A 308 36.41 46.74 40.57
C ASP A 308 35.52 46.95 39.32
N THR A 309 34.49 47.79 39.57
CA THR A 309 33.66 48.64 38.67
C THR A 309 32.62 47.92 37.79
N TRP A 310 31.28 48.06 37.93
CA TRP A 310 30.39 49.24 37.99
C TRP A 310 30.69 50.28 36.90
N ASP A 311 29.96 50.22 35.78
CA ASP A 311 29.29 51.40 35.22
C ASP A 311 28.22 51.03 34.18
N ASP A 312 27.10 51.75 34.30
CA ASP A 312 25.91 51.78 33.45
C ASP A 312 26.19 52.31 32.03
N ALA A 313 25.47 51.77 31.03
CA ALA A 313 25.09 52.57 29.86
C ALA A 313 23.84 52.01 29.17
N GLN A 314 22.72 52.72 29.36
CA GLN A 314 21.52 52.66 28.55
C GLN A 314 21.78 53.27 27.16
N SER A 315 21.35 52.57 26.10
CA SER A 315 20.75 53.11 24.86
C SER A 315 20.26 51.89 24.06
N GLY A 316 19.00 51.74 23.67
CA GLY A 316 18.14 52.72 23.01
C GLY A 316 18.34 52.57 21.50
N GLY A 317 17.52 51.74 20.84
CA GLY A 317 17.64 51.50 19.40
C GLY A 317 16.62 50.49 18.87
N ASP A 318 15.39 50.96 18.73
CA ASP A 318 14.28 50.37 17.97
C ASP A 318 14.55 50.49 16.47
N TRP A 319 14.50 49.41 15.69
CA TRP A 319 14.28 49.42 14.23
C TRP A 319 13.77 48.04 13.75
N LEU A 320 12.49 48.04 13.37
CA LEU A 320 11.81 47.30 12.28
C LEU A 320 12.31 45.89 11.90
#